data_AF-A0ABD1VGS7-F1
#
_entry.id   AF-A0ABD1VGS7-F1
#
_cell.length_a   1.000
_cell.length_b   1.000
_cell.length_c   1.000
_cell.angle_alpha   90.00
_cell.angle_beta   90.00
_cell.angle_gamma   90.00
#
_symmetry.space_group_name_H-M   'P 1'
#
loop_
_entity.id
_entity.type
_entity.pdbx_description
1 polymer ?
#
loop_
_entity_poly.entity_id
_entity_poly.type
_entity_poly.pdbx_seq_one_letter_code
_entity_poly.pdbx_strand_id
1 'polypeptide(L)'
;MPTPETSLETCSDISLDDMGAVLASSAVIGSTFQFFKGIYNSPKGQRLISGTQAVRRNGLRSGGIYAVWFGLSYAMECSIVHVRQKEDNWNFIFSSAAAAGFLQMRKGLGPASRWSLLGGVFGALVSYLPIPDD
;
A
#
# COMPACT_ATOMS: atom_id res chain seq x y z
N MET A 1 -16.73 -11.32 -11.99
CA MET A 1 -15.29 -11.27 -12.34
C MET A 1 -15.14 -10.18 -13.38
N PRO A 2 -14.28 -9.17 -13.16
CA PRO A 2 -13.90 -8.26 -14.23
C PRO A 2 -13.31 -9.05 -15.40
N THR A 3 -13.49 -8.55 -16.61
CA THR A 3 -12.84 -9.06 -17.82
C THR A 3 -11.59 -8.22 -18.09
N PRO A 4 -10.58 -8.76 -18.79
CA PRO A 4 -9.34 -8.03 -19.10
C PRO A 4 -9.60 -6.65 -19.74
N GLU A 5 -10.67 -6.52 -20.52
CA GLU A 5 -11.14 -5.24 -21.08
C GLU A 5 -11.52 -4.23 -19.98
N THR A 6 -12.30 -4.64 -18.97
CA THR A 6 -12.75 -3.76 -17.86
C THR A 6 -11.60 -3.28 -16.99
N SER A 7 -10.58 -4.10 -16.74
CA SER A 7 -9.40 -3.67 -15.98
C SER A 7 -8.51 -2.74 -16.79
N LEU A 8 -8.41 -2.92 -18.11
CA LEU A 8 -7.67 -2.00 -18.99
C LEU A 8 -8.35 -0.62 -19.08
N GLU A 9 -9.68 -0.58 -19.16
CA GLU A 9 -10.44 0.67 -19.09
C GLU A 9 -10.24 1.37 -17.74
N THR A 10 -10.32 0.61 -16.63
CA THR A 10 -10.08 1.12 -15.27
C THR A 10 -8.66 1.70 -15.09
N CYS A 11 -7.65 1.11 -15.74
CA CYS A 11 -6.27 1.60 -15.69
C CYS A 11 -6.06 2.92 -16.44
N SER A 12 -6.91 3.24 -17.42
CA SER A 12 -6.89 4.51 -18.15
C SER A 12 -7.69 5.60 -17.42
N ASP A 13 -8.79 5.23 -16.78
CA ASP A 13 -9.71 6.15 -16.11
C ASP A 13 -9.58 6.08 -14.59
N ILE A 14 -8.51 6.66 -14.04
CA ILE A 14 -8.40 6.89 -12.60
C ILE A 14 -8.92 8.30 -12.28
N SER A 15 -9.96 8.38 -11.44
CA SER A 15 -10.51 9.68 -11.04
C SER A 15 -9.68 10.31 -9.92
N LEU A 16 -9.75 11.64 -9.80
CA LEU A 16 -9.17 12.35 -8.65
C LEU A 16 -9.81 11.92 -7.33
N ASP A 17 -11.07 11.48 -7.36
CA ASP A 17 -11.78 11.01 -6.17
C ASP A 17 -11.19 9.68 -5.65
N ASP A 18 -10.87 8.74 -6.55
CA ASP A 18 -10.23 7.46 -6.21
C ASP A 18 -8.84 7.68 -5.60
N MET A 19 -8.06 8.59 -6.18
CA MET A 19 -6.76 8.99 -5.63
C MET A 19 -6.91 9.64 -4.25
N GLY A 20 -7.95 10.46 -4.06
CA GLY A 20 -8.30 11.09 -2.79
C GLY A 20 -8.61 10.04 -1.71
N ALA A 21 -9.40 9.03 -2.06
CA ALA A 21 -9.75 7.92 -1.17
C ALA A 21 -8.52 7.08 -0.78
N VAL A 22 -7.63 6.78 -1.74
CA VAL A 22 -6.36 6.07 -1.48
C VAL A 22 -5.45 6.89 -0.56
N LEU A 23 -5.34 8.20 -0.79
CA LEU A 23 -4.53 9.07 0.05
C LEU A 23 -5.10 9.18 1.47
N ALA A 24 -6.41 9.33 1.61
CA ALA A 24 -7.08 9.43 2.90
C ALA A 24 -6.94 8.15 3.73
N SER A 25 -7.22 6.99 3.14
CA SER A 25 -7.04 5.68 3.79
C SER A 25 -5.59 5.45 4.20
N SER A 26 -4.64 5.80 3.34
CA SER A 26 -3.21 5.70 3.65
C SER A 26 -2.77 6.67 4.76
N ALA A 27 -3.34 7.88 4.82
CA ALA A 27 -3.09 8.83 5.89
C ALA A 27 -3.57 8.32 7.26
N VAL A 28 -4.71 7.61 7.29
CA VAL A 28 -5.22 6.96 8.52
C VAL A 28 -4.26 5.86 8.97
N ILE A 29 -3.81 4.99 8.06
CA ILE A 29 -2.86 3.91 8.36
C ILE A 29 -1.53 4.49 8.89
N GLY A 30 -0.98 5.48 8.19
CA GLY A 30 0.28 6.13 8.56
C GLY A 30 0.22 6.87 9.91
N SER A 31 -0.90 7.55 10.17
CA SER A 31 -1.14 8.23 11.45
C SER A 31 -1.28 7.25 12.59
N THR A 32 -2.03 6.17 12.39
CA THR A 32 -2.24 5.13 13.40
C THR A 32 -0.92 4.47 13.79
N PHE A 33 -0.11 4.06 12.79
CA PHE A 33 1.20 3.48 13.04
C PHE A 33 2.10 4.43 13.86
N GLN A 34 2.10 5.71 13.49
CA GLN A 34 2.95 6.68 14.15
C GLN A 34 2.47 7.09 15.54
N PHE A 35 1.16 7.03 15.79
CA PHE A 35 0.55 7.21 17.10
C PHE A 35 1.01 6.12 18.07
N PHE A 36 0.87 4.85 17.66
CA PHE A 36 1.33 3.72 18.46
C PHE A 36 2.83 3.77 18.70
N LYS A 37 3.62 3.99 17.65
CA LYS A 37 5.08 4.15 17.78
C LYS A 37 5.44 5.28 18.75
N GLY A 38 4.71 6.40 18.71
CA GLY A 38 4.88 7.51 19.65
C GLY A 38 4.58 7.11 21.09
N ILE A 39 3.48 6.41 21.34
CA ILE A 39 3.10 5.91 22.68
C ILE A 39 4.15 4.94 23.24
N TYR A 40 4.61 3.97 22.42
CA TYR A 40 5.56 2.95 22.86
C TYR A 40 6.94 3.52 23.19
N ASN A 41 7.42 4.49 22.42
CA ASN A 41 8.76 5.04 22.60
C ASN A 41 8.83 6.16 23.66
N SER A 42 7.75 6.41 24.41
CA SER A 42 7.65 7.58 25.30
C SER A 42 7.70 7.26 26.79
N PRO A 43 8.30 8.17 27.60
CA PRO A 43 8.38 8.01 29.04
C PRO A 43 6.99 7.99 29.69
N LYS A 44 6.89 7.33 30.85
CA LYS A 44 5.64 7.22 31.63
C LYS A 44 5.13 8.63 31.95
N GLY A 45 3.86 8.91 31.67
CA GLY A 45 3.20 10.19 31.94
C GLY A 45 3.01 11.13 30.74
N GLN A 46 3.74 10.96 29.63
CA GLN A 46 3.57 11.81 28.43
C GLN A 46 3.17 11.06 27.16
N ARG A 47 2.71 9.82 27.29
CA ARG A 47 2.43 8.91 26.16
C ARG A 47 1.40 9.43 25.15
N LEU A 48 0.34 10.10 25.62
CA LEU A 48 -0.69 10.65 24.72
C LEU A 48 -0.22 11.92 24.00
N ILE A 49 0.52 12.77 24.71
CA ILE A 49 1.08 14.00 24.14
C ILE A 49 2.16 13.66 23.10
N SER A 50 3.00 12.69 23.39
CA SER A 50 4.03 12.24 22.46
C SER A 50 3.46 11.48 21.26
N GLY A 51 2.41 10.67 21.47
CA GLY A 51 1.67 10.00 20.40
C GLY A 51 1.10 11.00 19.40
N THR A 52 0.38 12.02 19.88
CA THR A 52 -0.19 13.08 19.02
C THR A 52 0.88 13.94 18.36
N GLN A 53 1.97 14.27 19.05
CA GLN A 53 3.12 14.96 18.45
C GLN A 53 3.80 14.12 17.35
N ALA A 54 3.90 12.79 17.53
CA ALA A 54 4.47 11.89 16.55
C ALA A 54 3.63 11.84 15.27
N VAL A 55 2.30 11.78 15.41
CA VAL A 55 1.34 11.87 14.28
C VAL A 55 1.50 13.20 13.56
N ARG A 56 1.54 14.33 14.28
CA ARG A 56 1.66 15.64 13.65
C ARG A 56 2.97 15.81 12.88
N ARG A 57 4.07 15.23 13.37
CA ARG A 57 5.39 15.35 12.73
C ARG A 57 5.56 14.41 11.53
N ASN A 58 4.99 13.20 11.57
CA ASN A 58 5.32 12.16 10.60
C ASN A 58 4.11 11.38 10.04
N GLY A 59 2.88 11.65 10.49
CA GLY A 59 1.68 10.89 10.09
C GLY A 59 1.44 10.93 8.59
N LEU A 60 1.41 12.13 7.99
CA LEU A 60 1.24 12.29 6.55
C LEU A 60 2.44 11.76 5.75
N ARG A 61 3.67 11.88 6.29
CA ARG A 61 4.88 11.34 5.64
C ARG A 61 4.82 9.82 5.55
N SER A 62 4.45 9.15 6.65
CA SER A 62 4.28 7.70 6.66
C SER A 62 3.12 7.29 5.75
N GLY A 63 1.98 7.98 5.83
CA GLY A 63 0.82 7.73 4.99
C GLY A 63 1.10 7.88 3.50
N GLY A 64 1.84 8.91 3.08
CA GLY A 64 2.23 9.11 1.69
C GLY A 64 3.08 7.97 1.13
N ILE A 65 3.93 7.34 1.94
CA ILE A 65 4.70 6.16 1.50
C ILE A 65 3.78 4.97 1.24
N TYR A 66 2.75 4.76 2.06
CA TYR A 66 1.73 3.72 1.82
C TYR A 66 0.91 4.02 0.56
N ALA A 67 0.49 5.28 0.36
CA ALA A 67 -0.26 5.69 -0.82
C ALA A 67 0.53 5.43 -2.12
N VAL A 68 1.81 5.82 -2.13
CA VAL A 68 2.71 5.58 -3.28
C VAL A 68 2.90 4.08 -3.54
N TRP A 69 2.99 3.27 -2.49
CA TRP A 69 3.10 1.83 -2.64
C TRP A 69 1.84 1.19 -3.25
N PHE A 70 0.64 1.57 -2.78
CA PHE A 70 -0.61 1.12 -3.37
C PHE A 70 -0.74 1.57 -4.83
N GLY A 71 -0.52 2.86 -5.12
CA GLY A 71 -0.57 3.37 -6.48
C GLY A 71 0.43 2.70 -7.44
N LEU A 72 1.65 2.43 -6.97
CA LEU A 72 2.63 1.70 -7.77
C LEU A 72 2.24 0.23 -8.00
N SER A 73 1.60 -0.41 -7.02
CA SER A 73 1.11 -1.79 -7.17
C SER A 73 0.02 -1.87 -8.25
N TYR A 74 -0.92 -0.92 -8.27
CA TYR A 74 -1.92 -0.82 -9.33
C TYR A 74 -1.30 -0.58 -10.70
N ALA A 75 -0.37 0.37 -10.83
CA ALA A 75 0.30 0.64 -12.11
C ALA A 75 1.06 -0.59 -12.65
N MET A 76 1.70 -1.35 -11.76
CA MET A 76 2.40 -2.58 -12.12
C MET A 76 1.41 -3.69 -12.53
N GLU A 77 0.27 -3.80 -11.86
CA GLU A 77 -0.79 -4.75 -12.23
C GLU A 77 -1.36 -4.42 -13.62
N CYS A 78 -1.67 -3.16 -13.90
CA CYS A 78 -2.10 -2.68 -15.21
C CYS A 78 -1.09 -3.08 -16.30
N SER A 79 0.20 -2.91 -16.02
CA SER A 79 1.28 -3.29 -16.94
C SER A 79 1.32 -4.79 -17.18
N ILE A 80 1.14 -5.60 -16.13
CA ILE A 80 1.14 -7.07 -16.23
C ILE A 80 -0.08 -7.57 -17.01
N VAL A 81 -1.26 -7.01 -16.75
CA VAL A 81 -2.49 -7.33 -17.51
C VAL A 81 -2.34 -6.94 -18.97
N HIS A 82 -1.75 -5.78 -19.26
CA HIS A 82 -1.51 -5.35 -20.64
C HIS A 82 -0.56 -6.29 -21.41
N VAL A 83 0.45 -6.85 -20.75
CA VAL A 83 1.38 -7.79 -21.39
C VAL A 83 0.81 -9.20 -21.48
N ARG A 84 0.11 -9.68 -20.45
CA ARG A 84 -0.35 -11.08 -20.34
C ARG A 84 -1.76 -11.30 -20.88
N GLN A 85 -2.55 -10.24 -21.03
CA GLN A 85 -3.96 -10.28 -21.44
C GLN A 85 -4.78 -11.30 -20.64
N LYS A 86 -4.40 -11.48 -19.36
CA LYS A 86 -4.99 -12.48 -18.46
C LYS A 86 -5.08 -11.89 -17.07
N GLU A 87 -6.26 -12.02 -16.46
CA GLU A 87 -6.51 -11.65 -15.07
C GLU A 87 -6.38 -12.87 -14.18
N ASP A 88 -5.38 -12.86 -13.31
CA ASP A 88 -5.16 -13.87 -12.28
C ASP A 88 -4.81 -13.15 -10.96
N ASN A 89 -5.18 -13.74 -9.82
CA ASN A 89 -4.76 -13.28 -8.49
C ASN A 89 -3.22 -13.12 -8.37
N TRP A 90 -2.46 -13.87 -9.17
CA TRP A 90 -1.02 -13.75 -9.26
C TRP A 90 -0.54 -12.36 -9.71
N ASN A 91 -1.30 -11.66 -10.55
CA ASN A 91 -0.91 -10.32 -11.02
C ASN A 91 -0.79 -9.34 -9.85
N PHE A 92 -1.77 -9.34 -8.95
CA PHE A 92 -1.75 -8.50 -7.74
C PHE A 92 -0.66 -8.90 -6.75
N ILE A 93 -0.42 -10.21 -6.57
CA ILE A 93 0.65 -10.71 -5.69
C ILE A 93 2.02 -10.23 -6.18
N PHE A 94 2.30 -10.41 -7.48
CA PHE A 94 3.57 -10.01 -8.07
C PHE A 94 3.73 -8.50 -8.15
N SER A 95 2.67 -7.76 -8.50
CA SER A 95 2.72 -6.29 -8.58
C SER A 95 2.99 -5.67 -7.20
N SER A 96 2.33 -6.17 -6.15
CA SER A 96 2.51 -5.71 -4.78
C SER A 96 3.91 -6.02 -4.25
N ALA A 97 4.43 -7.22 -4.52
CA ALA A 97 5.79 -7.62 -4.17
C ALA A 97 6.85 -6.78 -4.91
N ALA A 98 6.63 -6.52 -6.20
CA ALA A 98 7.52 -5.72 -7.03
C ALA A 98 7.53 -4.26 -6.57
N ALA A 99 6.37 -3.65 -6.32
CA ALA A 99 6.24 -2.28 -5.85
C ALA A 99 6.91 -2.08 -4.49
N ALA A 100 6.71 -3.00 -3.55
CA ALA A 100 7.32 -2.94 -2.22
C ALA A 100 8.86 -3.03 -2.28
N GLY A 101 9.37 -3.97 -3.08
CA GLY A 101 10.81 -4.11 -3.34
C GLY A 101 11.39 -2.86 -4.00
N PHE A 102 10.70 -2.34 -5.03
CA PHE A 102 11.14 -1.19 -5.81
C PHE A 102 11.34 0.06 -4.95
N LEU A 103 10.37 0.39 -4.10
CA LEU A 103 10.44 1.54 -3.19
C LEU A 103 11.56 1.43 -2.15
N GLN A 104 12.04 0.22 -1.88
CA GLN A 104 13.10 -0.03 -0.91
C GLN A 104 14.47 -0.36 -1.50
N MET A 105 14.59 -0.44 -2.83
CA MET A 105 15.88 -0.59 -3.51
C MET A 105 16.89 0.49 -3.10
N ARG A 106 16.43 1.73 -2.88
CA ARG A 106 17.28 2.85 -2.41
C ARG A 106 17.93 2.64 -1.04
N LYS A 107 17.44 1.68 -0.23
CA LYS A 107 18.01 1.35 1.09
C LYS A 107 18.93 0.10 1.03
N GLY A 108 19.18 -0.43 -0.16
CA GLY A 108 19.98 -1.63 -0.39
C GLY A 108 19.15 -2.90 -0.63
N LEU A 109 19.84 -3.95 -1.10
CA LEU A 109 19.20 -5.21 -1.52
C LEU A 109 18.57 -6.00 -0.37
N GLY A 110 19.20 -5.99 0.81
CA GLY A 110 18.68 -6.69 2.00
C GLY A 110 17.34 -6.15 2.48
N PRO A 111 17.18 -4.83 2.67
CA PRO A 111 15.87 -4.23 2.93
C PRO A 111 14.88 -4.45 1.79
N ALA A 112 15.30 -4.32 0.52
CA ALA A 112 14.42 -4.51 -0.63
C ALA A 112 13.80 -5.91 -0.69
N SER A 113 14.58 -6.97 -0.46
CA SER A 113 14.05 -8.34 -0.47
C SER A 113 13.04 -8.58 0.65
N ARG A 114 13.31 -8.08 1.86
CA ARG A 114 12.37 -8.18 3.00
C ARG A 114 11.05 -7.48 2.72
N TRP A 115 11.09 -6.27 2.17
CA TRP A 115 9.88 -5.53 1.82
C TRP A 115 9.14 -6.18 0.65
N SER A 116 9.84 -6.74 -0.32
CA SER A 116 9.22 -7.50 -1.41
C SER A 116 8.45 -8.72 -0.92
N LEU A 117 9.03 -9.49 0.01
CA LEU A 117 8.34 -10.62 0.64
C LEU A 117 7.10 -10.18 1.41
N LEU A 118 7.19 -9.11 2.22
CA LEU A 118 6.04 -8.58 2.95
C LEU A 118 4.95 -8.07 2.01
N GLY A 119 5.32 -7.40 0.92
CA GLY A 119 4.39 -6.97 -0.12
C GLY A 119 3.69 -8.14 -0.80
N GLY A 120 4.43 -9.20 -1.16
CA GLY A 120 3.84 -10.41 -1.75
C GLY A 120 2.90 -11.15 -0.80
N VAL A 121 3.24 -11.25 0.49
CA VAL A 121 2.34 -11.83 1.51
C VAL A 121 1.08 -10.99 1.66
N PHE A 122 1.21 -9.66 1.70
CA PHE A 122 0.05 -8.78 1.73
C PHE A 122 -0.84 -8.96 0.49
N GLY A 123 -0.24 -9.00 -0.70
CA GLY A 123 -0.94 -9.26 -1.96
C GLY A 123 -1.71 -10.57 -1.91
N ALA A 124 -1.08 -11.65 -1.44
CA ALA A 124 -1.72 -12.95 -1.31
C ALA A 124 -2.89 -12.90 -0.32
N LEU A 125 -2.72 -12.27 0.84
CA LEU A 125 -3.79 -12.14 1.82
C LEU A 125 -5.01 -11.42 1.25
N VAL A 126 -4.82 -10.33 0.53
CA VAL A 126 -5.92 -9.57 -0.08
C VAL A 126 -6.60 -10.38 -1.18
N SER A 127 -5.83 -11.01 -2.07
CA SER A 127 -6.39 -11.80 -3.18
C SER A 127 -7.16 -13.05 -2.74
N TYR A 128 -6.92 -13.55 -1.52
CA TYR A 128 -7.60 -14.71 -0.96
C TYR A 128 -8.56 -14.36 0.19
N LEU A 129 -8.76 -13.07 0.48
CA LEU A 129 -9.71 -12.65 1.49
C LEU A 129 -11.14 -12.79 0.93
N PRO A 130 -12.03 -13.55 1.59
CA PRO A 130 -13.44 -13.57 1.22
C PRO A 130 -14.06 -12.23 1.63
N ILE A 131 -14.37 -11.40 0.64
CA ILE A 131 -15.21 -10.22 0.84
C ILE A 131 -16.67 -10.74 0.88
N PRO A 132 -17.46 -10.42 1.92
CA PRO A 132 -18.88 -10.75 1.90
C PRO A 132 -19.54 -10.04 0.72
N ASP A 133 -20.20 -10.83 -0.14
CA ASP A 133 -21.00 -10.32 -1.25
C ASP A 133 -22.19 -9.51 -0.68
N ASP A 134 -22.18 -8.19 -0.87
CA ASP A 134 -23.38 -7.35 -0.88
C ASP A 134 -23.74 -7.04 -2.35
#